data_AF-A0A1W2LU55-F1
#
_entry.id   AF-A0A1W2LU55-F1
#
_cell.length_a   1.000
_cell.length_b   1.000
_cell.length_c   1.000
_cell.angle_alpha   90.00
_cell.angle_beta   90.00
_cell.angle_gamma   90.00
#
_symmetry.space_group_name_H-M   'P 1'
#
loop_
_entity.id
_entity.type
_entity.pdbx_description
1 polymer ?
#
loop_
_entity_poly.entity_id
_entity_poly.type
_entity_poly.pdbx_seq_one_letter_code
_entity_poly.pdbx_strand_id
1 'polypeptide(L)'
;MILAHGLGGRSDLPVPLWLALYAGAAAVVVSFFALTVLWKKPKLRGAEAGRPLPLALQRFVDSRFSRLASSVLGVVLFAGFLATAWAGPDSSADNPAPAWFYVWFWVGLVPLSLLFGPVWRRLNPLRTVASLIPSRHRELPDRLGYLPAIVGLLAFLWLELVFPHSDSPRAIALFGAVYGVIHIILGVVFGPRWFDRGDAFEIYARLIAALSPFGRRADGRLVVRNPLDGLLTISPAPWLTALVLVVLGSTAFDGLTRLPFWTSLDAGVLGGTAGLAACIALTYGAYAGAISLTRPYLRRGFDPYPAFAPSLIPIMVGYTVAHYFSFAVFSGQQGFGRAIDYTIVSTGVIALVQIAGIVAGHVLAVTSAHDRSVGVLRANYVKVGQYPMLALMIGYTALGIALVSGS
;
A
#
# COMPACT_ATOMS: atom_id res chain seq x y z
N MET A 1 -24.22 13.59 18.12
CA MET A 1 -24.00 13.70 16.66
C MET A 1 -23.28 12.45 16.23
N ILE A 2 -23.76 11.76 15.18
CA ILE A 2 -23.09 10.57 14.66
C ILE A 2 -21.78 11.06 14.01
N LEU A 3 -20.64 10.74 14.63
CA LEU A 3 -19.30 11.01 14.10
C LEU A 3 -19.10 10.12 12.87
N ALA A 4 -19.55 10.59 11.71
CA ALA A 4 -19.25 9.97 10.43
C ALA A 4 -17.75 10.12 10.17
N HIS A 5 -16.96 9.08 10.48
CA HIS A 5 -15.67 8.86 9.83
C HIS A 5 -15.88 8.95 8.31
N GLY A 6 -14.96 9.60 7.58
CA GLY A 6 -15.08 10.06 6.18
C GLY A 6 -15.53 9.04 5.11
N LEU A 7 -16.73 8.50 5.29
CA LEU A 7 -17.44 7.46 4.55
C LEU A 7 -16.96 6.03 4.90
N GLY A 8 -17.70 5.36 5.79
CA GLY A 8 -17.50 3.94 6.12
C GLY A 8 -18.11 3.00 5.06
N GLY A 9 -17.44 1.88 4.77
CA GLY A 9 -17.98 0.78 3.97
C GLY A 9 -18.91 -0.13 4.78
N ARG A 10 -19.68 -0.97 4.08
CA ARG A 10 -20.56 -1.99 4.69
C ARG A 10 -19.80 -3.29 4.92
N SER A 11 -19.90 -3.88 6.10
CA SER A 11 -19.09 -5.01 6.58
C SER A 11 -19.94 -6.15 7.18
N ASP A 12 -21.03 -6.56 6.52
CA ASP A 12 -21.79 -7.73 6.96
C ASP A 12 -21.17 -9.00 6.35
N LEU A 13 -20.30 -9.70 7.10
CA LEU A 13 -19.85 -11.02 6.66
C LEU A 13 -21.02 -12.02 6.70
N PRO A 14 -21.32 -12.71 5.59
CA PRO A 14 -22.34 -13.76 5.54
C PRO A 14 -21.90 -15.05 6.24
N VAL A 15 -20.70 -15.07 6.84
CA VAL A 15 -20.10 -16.23 7.51
C VAL A 15 -19.75 -15.90 8.96
N PRO A 16 -19.90 -16.86 9.89
CA PRO A 16 -19.49 -16.65 11.28
C PRO A 16 -18.00 -16.33 11.40
N LEU A 17 -17.66 -15.36 12.27
CA LEU A 17 -16.28 -14.91 12.49
C LEU A 17 -15.32 -16.06 12.81
N TRP A 18 -15.73 -16.99 13.67
CA TRP A 18 -14.90 -18.14 14.04
C TRP A 18 -14.51 -18.99 12.82
N LEU A 19 -15.43 -19.18 11.87
CA LEU A 19 -15.18 -19.95 10.65
C LEU A 19 -14.22 -19.20 9.73
N ALA A 20 -14.40 -17.88 9.57
CA ALA A 20 -13.49 -17.05 8.78
C ALA A 20 -12.06 -17.08 9.36
N LEU A 21 -11.91 -16.97 10.68
CA LEU A 21 -10.63 -17.05 11.37
C LEU A 21 -9.94 -18.39 11.15
N TYR A 22 -10.65 -19.51 11.34
CA TYR A 22 -10.07 -20.84 11.11
C TYR A 22 -9.72 -21.07 9.64
N ALA A 23 -10.58 -20.66 8.70
CA ALA A 23 -10.31 -20.81 7.28
C ALA A 23 -9.10 -19.99 6.83
N GLY A 24 -8.98 -18.74 7.28
CA GLY A 24 -7.83 -17.89 6.99
C GLY A 24 -6.53 -18.43 7.57
N ALA A 25 -6.54 -18.82 8.85
CA ALA A 25 -5.38 -19.43 9.50
C ALA A 25 -4.98 -20.75 8.82
N ALA A 26 -5.97 -21.60 8.49
CA ALA A 26 -5.73 -22.86 7.78
C ALA A 26 -5.12 -22.62 6.39
N ALA A 27 -5.60 -21.62 5.63
CA ALA A 27 -5.04 -21.30 4.32
C ALA A 27 -3.55 -20.92 4.40
N VAL A 28 -3.16 -20.13 5.39
CA VAL A 28 -1.75 -19.75 5.63
C VAL A 28 -0.91 -20.97 6.06
N VAL A 29 -1.43 -21.78 6.98
CA VAL A 29 -0.71 -22.96 7.48
C VAL A 29 -0.53 -24.01 6.38
N VAL A 30 -1.61 -24.33 5.66
CA VAL A 30 -1.60 -25.31 4.56
C VAL A 30 -0.70 -24.83 3.42
N SER A 31 -0.79 -23.56 3.02
CA SER A 31 0.10 -23.01 1.99
C SER A 31 1.56 -23.07 2.41
N PHE A 32 1.89 -22.74 3.66
CA PHE A 32 3.25 -22.88 4.18
C PHE A 32 3.75 -24.32 4.09
N PHE A 33 2.99 -25.30 4.58
CA PHE A 33 3.42 -26.71 4.51
C PHE A 33 3.55 -27.20 3.06
N ALA A 34 2.62 -26.84 2.18
CA ALA A 34 2.71 -27.14 0.75
C ALA A 34 3.99 -26.57 0.13
N LEU A 35 4.35 -25.32 0.45
CA LEU A 35 5.58 -24.68 -0.01
C LEU A 35 6.82 -25.40 0.52
N THR A 36 6.86 -25.79 1.80
CA THR A 36 8.01 -26.53 2.35
C THR A 36 8.29 -27.87 1.65
N VAL A 37 7.26 -28.49 1.06
CA VAL A 37 7.37 -29.74 0.30
C VAL A 37 7.70 -29.47 -1.18
N LEU A 38 7.02 -28.52 -1.82
CA LEU A 38 7.05 -28.27 -3.27
C LEU A 38 8.11 -27.24 -3.71
N TRP A 39 8.67 -26.46 -2.79
CA TRP A 39 9.53 -25.31 -3.06
C TRP A 39 10.85 -25.37 -2.25
N LYS A 40 11.65 -26.41 -2.50
CA LYS A 40 12.88 -26.69 -1.73
C LYS A 40 14.10 -25.82 -2.07
N LYS A 41 14.04 -25.05 -3.15
CA LYS A 41 15.12 -24.13 -3.62
C LYS A 41 14.49 -22.81 -4.05
N PRO A 42 15.19 -21.67 -3.97
CA PRO A 42 14.66 -20.41 -4.49
C PRO A 42 14.32 -20.55 -5.97
N LYS A 43 13.11 -20.17 -6.37
CA LYS A 43 12.63 -20.21 -7.76
C LYS A 43 12.42 -18.82 -8.33
N LEU A 44 12.24 -17.80 -7.49
CA LEU A 44 12.13 -16.43 -7.96
C LEU A 44 13.49 -15.92 -8.43
N ARG A 45 13.49 -15.25 -9.59
CA ARG A 45 14.69 -14.77 -10.29
C ARG A 45 14.80 -13.25 -10.27
N GLY A 46 13.80 -12.56 -9.75
CA GLY A 46 13.86 -11.12 -9.52
C GLY A 46 14.03 -10.32 -10.81
N ALA A 47 15.09 -9.52 -10.87
CA ALA A 47 15.37 -8.62 -11.99
C ALA A 47 15.71 -9.34 -13.30
N GLU A 48 16.00 -10.64 -13.27
CA GLU A 48 16.25 -11.45 -14.47
C GLU A 48 14.98 -12.15 -14.98
N ALA A 49 13.89 -12.12 -14.21
CA ALA A 49 12.68 -12.85 -14.52
C ALA A 49 11.86 -12.23 -15.65
N GLY A 50 10.94 -13.03 -16.17
CA GLY A 50 9.92 -12.60 -17.13
C GLY A 50 10.25 -12.88 -18.59
N ARG A 51 9.19 -12.85 -19.40
CA ARG A 51 9.25 -13.00 -20.86
C ARG A 51 9.13 -11.62 -21.51
N PRO A 52 10.01 -11.29 -22.47
CA PRO A 52 9.97 -9.98 -23.13
C PRO A 52 8.66 -9.79 -23.88
N LEU A 53 8.07 -8.61 -23.71
CA LEU A 53 6.94 -8.15 -24.51
C LEU A 53 7.39 -7.66 -25.89
N PRO A 54 6.47 -7.56 -26.85
CA PRO A 54 6.75 -7.01 -28.18
C PRO A 54 7.42 -5.64 -28.10
N LEU A 55 8.44 -5.42 -28.93
CA LEU A 55 9.17 -4.15 -28.97
C LEU A 55 8.27 -2.96 -29.32
N ALA A 56 7.22 -3.17 -30.11
CA ALA A 56 6.24 -2.13 -30.43
C ALA A 56 5.55 -1.58 -29.18
N LEU A 57 5.13 -2.46 -28.25
CA LEU A 57 4.51 -2.05 -26.99
C LEU A 57 5.51 -1.29 -26.12
N GLN A 58 6.75 -1.76 -26.02
CA GLN A 58 7.81 -1.05 -25.30
C GLN A 58 8.07 0.34 -25.90
N ARG A 59 8.18 0.45 -27.23
CA ARG A 59 8.36 1.75 -27.93
C ARG A 59 7.19 2.70 -27.71
N PHE A 60 5.95 2.18 -27.69
CA PHE A 60 4.77 3.00 -27.40
C PHE A 60 4.80 3.53 -25.97
N VAL A 61 5.03 2.65 -24.99
CA VAL A 61 5.14 2.98 -23.56
C VAL A 61 6.31 3.93 -23.26
N ASP A 62 7.38 3.86 -24.04
CA ASP A 62 8.57 4.72 -23.93
C ASP A 62 8.54 5.92 -24.90
N SER A 63 7.46 6.09 -25.66
CA SER A 63 7.34 7.20 -26.60
C SER A 63 7.30 8.54 -25.87
N ARG A 64 7.75 9.61 -26.54
CA ARG A 64 7.60 10.98 -26.02
C ARG A 64 6.13 11.33 -25.84
N PHE A 65 5.29 10.89 -26.78
CA PHE A 65 3.84 11.09 -26.73
C PHE A 65 3.21 10.46 -25.47
N SER A 66 3.45 9.18 -25.21
CA SER A 66 2.90 8.49 -24.03
C SER A 66 3.32 9.19 -22.74
N ARG A 67 4.62 9.54 -22.61
CA ARG A 67 5.13 10.27 -21.45
C ARG A 67 4.46 11.63 -21.29
N LEU A 68 4.43 12.45 -22.34
CA LEU A 68 3.80 13.77 -22.31
C LEU A 68 2.31 13.68 -22.01
N ALA A 69 1.58 12.77 -22.66
CA ALA A 69 0.15 12.58 -22.45
C ALA A 69 -0.14 12.20 -21.00
N SER A 70 0.61 11.25 -20.41
CA SER A 70 0.45 10.91 -18.99
C SER A 70 0.79 12.07 -18.05
N SER A 71 1.85 12.82 -18.33
CA SER A 71 2.25 13.95 -17.49
C SER A 71 1.25 15.10 -17.55
N VAL A 72 0.75 15.43 -18.74
CA VAL A 72 -0.32 16.43 -18.94
C VAL A 72 -1.60 15.96 -18.26
N LEU A 73 -2.00 14.70 -18.44
CA LEU A 73 -3.18 14.14 -17.77
C LEU A 73 -3.06 14.27 -16.25
N GLY A 74 -1.90 13.92 -15.67
CA GLY A 74 -1.63 14.08 -14.26
C GLY A 74 -1.81 15.50 -13.73
N VAL A 75 -1.21 16.47 -14.42
CA VAL A 75 -1.31 17.89 -14.07
C VAL A 75 -2.75 18.40 -14.19
N VAL A 76 -3.46 18.03 -15.26
CA VAL A 76 -4.87 18.41 -15.47
C VAL A 76 -5.76 17.83 -14.38
N LEU A 77 -5.59 16.55 -14.03
CA LEU A 77 -6.37 15.90 -12.97
C LEU A 77 -6.12 16.56 -11.61
N PHE A 78 -4.87 16.88 -11.29
CA PHE A 78 -4.53 17.54 -10.03
C PHE A 78 -5.03 18.98 -9.95
N ALA A 79 -4.89 19.75 -11.03
CA ALA A 79 -5.43 21.11 -11.11
C ALA A 79 -6.97 21.11 -11.03
N GLY A 80 -7.62 20.16 -11.72
CA GLY A 80 -9.07 19.96 -11.64
C GLY A 80 -9.52 19.60 -10.22
N PHE A 81 -8.82 18.68 -9.57
CA PHE A 81 -9.06 18.34 -8.16
C PHE A 81 -8.96 19.57 -7.25
N LEU A 82 -7.87 20.36 -7.32
CA LEU A 82 -7.72 21.55 -6.49
C LEU A 82 -8.79 22.60 -6.80
N ALA A 83 -9.10 22.82 -8.08
CA ALA A 83 -10.14 23.76 -8.48
C ALA A 83 -11.51 23.36 -7.91
N THR A 84 -11.90 22.09 -8.02
CA THR A 84 -13.16 21.59 -7.49
C THR A 84 -13.19 21.60 -5.96
N ALA A 85 -12.08 21.26 -5.30
CA ALA A 85 -12.01 21.26 -3.85
C ALA A 85 -12.08 22.68 -3.25
N TRP A 86 -11.48 23.68 -3.89
CA TRP A 86 -11.48 25.08 -3.43
C TRP A 86 -12.73 25.86 -3.84
N ALA A 87 -13.22 25.69 -5.07
CA ALA A 87 -14.33 26.46 -5.61
C ALA A 87 -15.71 25.84 -5.35
N GLY A 88 -15.75 24.53 -5.10
CA GLY A 88 -17.00 23.83 -4.78
C GLY A 88 -17.50 24.08 -3.36
N PRO A 89 -18.70 23.58 -3.01
CA PRO A 89 -19.22 23.63 -1.65
C PRO A 89 -18.27 22.98 -0.64
N ASP A 90 -18.24 23.47 0.60
CA ASP A 90 -17.48 22.85 1.71
C ASP A 90 -18.33 21.79 2.40
N SER A 91 -18.81 20.84 1.60
CA SER A 91 -19.68 19.73 1.99
C SER A 91 -19.23 18.51 1.20
N SER A 92 -18.88 17.43 1.89
CA SER A 92 -18.47 16.16 1.26
C SER A 92 -19.61 15.48 0.50
N ALA A 93 -20.87 15.84 0.79
CA ALA A 93 -22.04 15.34 0.08
C ALA A 93 -22.20 15.97 -1.32
N ASP A 94 -21.80 17.23 -1.48
CA ASP A 94 -22.05 18.03 -2.69
C ASP A 94 -20.79 18.28 -3.53
N ASN A 95 -19.61 18.13 -2.91
CA ASN A 95 -18.33 18.31 -3.56
C ASN A 95 -17.69 16.94 -3.84
N PRO A 96 -17.38 16.59 -5.09
CA PRO A 96 -16.79 15.29 -5.42
C PRO A 96 -15.30 15.18 -5.06
N ALA A 97 -14.64 16.27 -4.67
CA ALA A 97 -13.19 16.29 -4.42
C ALA A 97 -12.71 15.31 -3.33
N PRO A 98 -13.41 15.12 -2.19
CA PRO A 98 -13.05 14.10 -1.21
C PRO A 98 -13.09 12.69 -1.81
N ALA A 99 -14.11 12.38 -2.62
CA ALA A 99 -14.20 11.09 -3.32
C ALA A 99 -13.07 10.93 -4.36
N TRP A 100 -12.72 11.99 -5.10
CA TRP A 100 -11.57 11.93 -6.01
C TRP A 100 -10.26 11.67 -5.28
N PHE A 101 -10.06 12.30 -4.13
CA PHE A 101 -8.81 12.17 -3.37
C PHE A 101 -8.70 10.81 -2.65
N TYR A 102 -9.69 10.43 -1.85
CA TYR A 102 -9.62 9.19 -1.08
C TYR A 102 -9.95 7.95 -1.92
N VAL A 103 -10.96 8.04 -2.79
CA VAL A 103 -11.39 6.86 -3.55
C VAL A 103 -10.59 6.72 -4.84
N TRP A 104 -10.66 7.71 -5.74
CA TRP A 104 -10.09 7.55 -7.07
C TRP A 104 -8.57 7.63 -7.08
N PHE A 105 -8.00 8.50 -6.25
CA PHE A 105 -6.56 8.62 -6.11
C PHE A 105 -6.01 7.60 -5.10
N TRP A 106 -6.27 7.74 -3.80
CA TRP A 106 -5.64 6.89 -2.78
C TRP A 106 -5.95 5.40 -2.97
N VAL A 107 -7.23 5.01 -2.99
CA VAL A 107 -7.61 3.61 -3.20
C VAL A 107 -7.35 3.16 -4.64
N GLY A 108 -7.66 4.01 -5.62
CA GLY A 108 -7.46 3.71 -7.04
C GLY A 108 -5.99 3.52 -7.46
N LEU A 109 -5.03 4.09 -6.71
CA LEU A 109 -3.60 3.85 -6.92
C LEU A 109 -3.24 2.36 -6.82
N VAL A 110 -3.96 1.57 -6.01
CA VAL A 110 -3.68 0.14 -5.84
C VAL A 110 -3.94 -0.65 -7.13
N PRO A 111 -5.17 -0.73 -7.67
CA PRO A 111 -5.43 -1.46 -8.90
C PRO A 111 -4.65 -0.86 -10.08
N LEU A 112 -4.50 0.47 -10.16
CA LEU A 112 -3.70 1.11 -11.21
C LEU A 112 -2.24 0.63 -11.18
N SER A 113 -1.64 0.53 -10.01
CA SER A 113 -0.24 0.10 -9.86
C SER A 113 -0.07 -1.40 -10.11
N LEU A 114 -1.04 -2.23 -9.69
CA LEU A 114 -1.04 -3.67 -9.97
C LEU A 114 -1.17 -3.96 -11.47
N LEU A 115 -2.08 -3.25 -12.17
CA LEU A 115 -2.39 -3.50 -13.57
C LEU A 115 -1.38 -2.88 -14.53
N PHE A 116 -0.84 -1.70 -14.22
CA PHE A 116 -0.01 -0.93 -15.16
C PHE A 116 1.43 -0.71 -14.69
N GLY A 117 1.83 -1.33 -13.58
CA GLY A 117 3.15 -1.13 -12.98
C GLY A 117 3.28 0.28 -12.38
N PRO A 118 4.48 0.89 -12.38
CA PRO A 118 4.73 2.17 -11.71
C PRO A 118 4.18 3.36 -12.54
N VAL A 119 2.88 3.35 -12.84
CA VAL A 119 2.18 4.34 -13.68
C VAL A 119 2.14 5.72 -13.03
N TRP A 120 2.04 5.77 -11.70
CA TRP A 120 2.02 7.03 -10.96
C TRP A 120 3.26 7.88 -11.22
N ARG A 121 4.44 7.28 -11.37
CA ARG A 121 5.67 8.01 -11.73
C ARG A 121 5.52 8.87 -12.98
N ARG A 122 4.68 8.47 -13.94
CA ARG A 122 4.41 9.24 -15.16
C ARG A 122 3.25 10.22 -15.00
N LEU A 123 2.23 9.84 -14.24
CA LEU A 123 1.06 10.67 -13.92
C LEU A 123 1.33 11.69 -12.81
N ASN A 124 2.46 11.63 -12.11
CA ASN A 124 2.73 12.46 -10.94
C ASN A 124 2.81 13.94 -11.36
N PRO A 125 1.82 14.78 -10.96
CA PRO A 125 1.78 16.19 -11.34
C PRO A 125 2.94 16.96 -10.73
N LEU A 126 3.34 16.59 -9.50
CA LEU A 126 4.38 17.28 -8.73
C LEU A 126 5.75 17.06 -9.37
N ARG A 127 6.03 15.81 -9.77
CA ARG A 127 7.23 15.45 -10.54
C ARG A 127 7.26 16.16 -11.88
N THR A 128 6.12 16.26 -12.55
CA THR A 128 5.99 16.94 -13.84
C THR A 128 6.30 18.43 -13.70
N VAL A 129 5.63 19.14 -12.79
CA VAL A 129 5.84 20.57 -12.56
C VAL A 129 7.27 20.87 -12.11
N ALA A 130 7.83 20.08 -11.17
CA ALA A 130 9.21 20.25 -10.75
C ALA A 130 10.21 20.11 -11.91
N SER A 131 9.95 19.20 -12.86
CA SER A 131 10.83 18.99 -14.02
C SER A 131 10.82 20.14 -15.04
N LEU A 132 9.80 21.01 -15.01
CA LEU A 132 9.70 22.19 -15.87
C LEU A 132 10.52 23.38 -15.36
N ILE A 133 10.94 23.36 -14.10
CA ILE A 133 11.68 24.45 -13.47
C ILE A 133 13.18 24.12 -13.54
N PRO A 134 13.98 24.85 -14.34
CA PRO A 134 15.41 24.59 -14.43
C PRO A 134 16.13 24.87 -13.11
N SER A 135 16.95 23.94 -12.64
CA SER A 135 17.75 24.12 -11.42
C SER A 135 19.04 23.30 -11.47
N ARG A 136 20.01 23.68 -10.63
CA ARG A 136 21.16 22.84 -10.30
C ARG A 136 20.80 21.98 -9.10
N HIS A 137 20.62 20.68 -9.34
CA HIS A 137 20.25 19.74 -8.30
C HIS A 137 21.36 19.56 -7.26
N ARG A 138 20.97 19.49 -5.99
CA ARG A 138 21.81 19.05 -4.88
C ARG A 138 21.69 17.53 -4.71
N GLU A 139 22.74 16.91 -4.18
CA GLU A 139 22.69 15.49 -3.83
C GLU A 139 21.74 15.25 -2.66
N LEU A 140 20.84 14.28 -2.81
CA LEU A 140 19.97 13.84 -1.72
C LEU A 140 20.78 12.93 -0.77
N PRO A 141 20.90 13.26 0.53
CA PRO A 141 21.66 12.42 1.46
C PRO A 141 21.08 11.00 1.55
N ASP A 142 21.92 9.99 1.27
CA ASP A 142 21.47 8.58 1.25
C ASP A 142 20.94 8.09 2.61
N ARG A 143 21.36 8.70 3.71
CA ARG A 143 20.88 8.40 5.07
C ARG A 143 19.38 8.68 5.26
N LEU A 144 18.81 9.60 4.47
CA LEU A 144 17.37 9.89 4.54
C LEU A 144 16.54 8.70 4.07
N GLY A 145 17.04 7.88 3.14
CA GLY A 145 16.34 6.70 2.65
C GLY A 145 14.88 7.00 2.30
N TYR A 146 13.95 6.32 2.97
CA TYR A 146 12.50 6.55 2.86
C TYR A 146 11.88 7.39 3.99
N LEU A 147 12.68 7.98 4.88
CA LEU A 147 12.18 8.77 6.01
C LEU A 147 11.25 9.92 5.58
N PRO A 148 11.56 10.73 4.55
CA PRO A 148 10.66 11.83 4.18
C PRO A 148 9.31 11.32 3.65
N ALA A 149 9.31 10.18 2.96
CA ALA A 149 8.08 9.54 2.51
C ALA A 149 7.25 9.01 3.68
N ILE A 150 7.88 8.49 4.73
CA ILE A 150 7.19 8.12 5.97
C ILE A 150 6.50 9.33 6.60
N VAL A 151 7.18 10.48 6.68
CA VAL A 151 6.60 11.70 7.23
C VAL A 151 5.40 12.16 6.40
N GLY A 152 5.53 12.21 5.07
CA GLY A 152 4.42 12.55 4.18
C GLY A 152 3.25 11.57 4.28
N LEU A 153 3.54 10.28 4.40
CA LEU A 153 2.53 9.23 4.55
C LEU A 153 1.82 9.34 5.90
N LEU A 154 2.53 9.56 7.00
CA LEU A 154 1.93 9.77 8.32
C LEU A 154 1.06 11.02 8.36
N ALA A 155 1.47 12.11 7.70
CA ALA A 155 0.66 13.31 7.59
C ALA A 155 -0.67 13.04 6.84
N PHE A 156 -0.60 12.27 5.74
CA PHE A 156 -1.79 11.83 5.02
C PHE A 156 -2.68 10.91 5.87
N LEU A 157 -2.11 9.87 6.50
CA LEU A 157 -2.85 8.90 7.31
C LEU A 157 -3.47 9.55 8.55
N TRP A 158 -2.82 10.56 9.12
CA TRP A 158 -3.39 11.33 10.22
C TRP A 158 -4.57 12.19 9.75
N LEU A 159 -4.46 12.82 8.58
CA LEU A 159 -5.60 13.52 7.95
C LEU A 159 -6.77 12.56 7.70
N GLU A 160 -6.49 11.35 7.19
CA GLU A 160 -7.52 10.36 6.86
C GLU A 160 -8.19 9.78 8.13
N LEU A 161 -7.40 9.37 9.13
CA LEU A 161 -7.85 8.49 10.21
C LEU A 161 -8.06 9.20 11.56
N VAL A 162 -7.53 10.40 11.76
CA VAL A 162 -7.53 11.09 13.06
C VAL A 162 -8.15 12.48 13.00
N PHE A 163 -7.97 13.19 11.88
CA PHE A 163 -8.47 14.55 11.76
C PHE A 163 -10.02 14.57 11.79
N PRO A 164 -10.66 15.38 12.66
CA PRO A 164 -12.11 15.33 12.85
C PRO A 164 -12.94 15.72 11.62
N HIS A 165 -12.36 16.47 10.69
CA HIS A 165 -13.01 16.93 9.45
C HIS A 165 -12.30 16.32 8.23
N SER A 166 -11.98 15.03 8.30
CA SER A 166 -11.20 14.33 7.27
C SER A 166 -11.86 14.35 5.90
N ASP A 167 -13.17 14.52 5.83
CA ASP A 167 -13.96 14.61 4.61
C ASP A 167 -14.15 16.06 4.09
N SER A 168 -13.70 17.09 4.82
CA SER A 168 -13.82 18.49 4.39
C SER A 168 -13.05 18.73 3.08
N PRO A 169 -13.71 19.19 2.01
CA PRO A 169 -13.05 19.54 0.75
C PRO A 169 -11.92 20.54 0.95
N ARG A 170 -12.09 21.55 1.82
CA ARG A 170 -11.07 22.56 2.10
C ARG A 170 -9.85 21.99 2.83
N ALA A 171 -10.06 21.10 3.80
CA ALA A 171 -8.95 20.46 4.52
C ALA A 171 -8.10 19.61 3.56
N ILE A 172 -8.76 18.84 2.69
CA ILE A 172 -8.13 18.01 1.65
C ILE A 172 -7.42 18.87 0.60
N ALA A 173 -8.03 19.98 0.18
CA ALA A 173 -7.42 20.94 -0.76
C ALA A 173 -6.16 21.58 -0.18
N LEU A 174 -6.22 21.98 1.10
CA LEU A 174 -5.07 22.53 1.81
C LEU A 174 -3.94 21.50 1.93
N PHE A 175 -4.26 20.27 2.33
CA PHE A 175 -3.29 19.18 2.37
C PHE A 175 -2.64 18.98 1.00
N GLY A 176 -3.44 18.83 -0.07
CA GLY A 176 -2.94 18.63 -1.43
C GLY A 176 -2.06 19.78 -1.92
N ALA A 177 -2.44 21.02 -1.63
CA ALA A 177 -1.66 22.21 -2.00
C ALA A 177 -0.33 22.29 -1.23
N VAL A 178 -0.34 22.11 0.09
CA VAL A 178 0.87 22.14 0.93
C VAL A 178 1.81 20.99 0.56
N TYR A 179 1.26 19.78 0.45
CA TYR A 179 2.01 18.60 0.00
C TYR A 179 2.64 18.84 -1.37
N GLY A 180 1.85 19.40 -2.31
CA GLY A 180 2.29 19.73 -3.66
C GLY A 180 3.44 20.73 -3.69
N VAL A 181 3.30 21.86 -2.99
CA VAL A 181 4.34 22.90 -2.91
C VAL A 181 5.64 22.33 -2.33
N ILE A 182 5.56 21.58 -1.22
CA ILE A 182 6.73 20.97 -0.58
C ILE A 182 7.46 20.04 -1.56
N HIS A 183 6.72 19.14 -2.23
CA HIS A 183 7.33 18.16 -3.12
C HIS A 183 7.83 18.76 -4.43
N ILE A 184 7.20 19.83 -4.93
CA ILE A 184 7.72 20.60 -6.07
C ILE A 184 9.03 21.26 -5.68
N ILE A 185 9.09 21.97 -4.55
CA ILE A 185 10.32 22.64 -4.08
C ILE A 185 11.45 21.62 -3.91
N LEU A 186 11.19 20.51 -3.21
CA LEU A 186 12.20 19.49 -2.97
C LEU A 186 12.58 18.74 -4.26
N GLY A 187 11.64 18.57 -5.19
CA GLY A 187 11.89 18.07 -6.54
C GLY A 187 12.79 18.99 -7.37
N VAL A 188 12.63 20.31 -7.25
CA VAL A 188 13.51 21.30 -7.89
C VAL A 188 14.89 21.31 -7.23
N VAL A 189 14.97 21.16 -5.90
CA VAL A 189 16.25 21.18 -5.17
C VAL A 189 17.06 19.89 -5.37
N PHE A 190 16.45 18.72 -5.27
CA PHE A 190 17.15 17.41 -5.30
C PHE A 190 16.95 16.63 -6.61
N GLY A 191 16.15 17.17 -7.53
CA GLY A 191 15.87 16.57 -8.82
C GLY A 191 14.93 15.36 -8.77
N PRO A 192 14.84 14.59 -9.87
CA PRO A 192 13.92 13.46 -9.99
C PRO A 192 14.12 12.36 -8.93
N ARG A 193 15.31 12.27 -8.31
CA ARG A 193 15.63 11.32 -7.24
C ARG A 193 14.84 11.60 -5.95
N TRP A 194 14.37 12.83 -5.75
CA TRP A 194 13.48 13.17 -4.63
C TRP A 194 12.23 12.29 -4.65
N PHE A 195 11.54 12.21 -5.79
CA PHE A 195 10.30 11.45 -5.91
C PHE A 195 10.48 9.94 -5.75
N ASP A 196 11.71 9.43 -5.97
CA ASP A 196 12.03 8.03 -5.74
C ASP A 196 12.22 7.69 -4.24
N ARG A 197 12.28 8.70 -3.35
CA ARG A 197 12.69 8.59 -1.93
C ARG A 197 11.80 9.35 -0.93
N GLY A 198 11.21 10.47 -1.32
CA GLY A 198 10.49 11.39 -0.45
C GLY A 198 8.99 11.52 -0.76
N ASP A 199 8.55 11.26 -1.99
CA ASP A 199 7.12 11.28 -2.34
C ASP A 199 6.43 10.01 -1.83
N ALA A 200 5.61 10.19 -0.79
CA ALA A 200 4.85 9.12 -0.14
C ALA A 200 3.96 8.34 -1.12
N PHE A 201 3.21 9.03 -1.97
CA PHE A 201 2.26 8.40 -2.89
C PHE A 201 2.99 7.68 -4.03
N GLU A 202 4.08 8.25 -4.53
CA GLU A 202 4.89 7.58 -5.55
C GLU A 202 5.60 6.34 -5.02
N ILE A 203 6.08 6.38 -3.79
CA ILE A 203 6.69 5.20 -3.16
C ILE A 203 5.63 4.14 -2.86
N TYR A 204 4.48 4.52 -2.32
CA TYR A 204 3.36 3.61 -2.09
C TYR A 204 2.95 2.91 -3.39
N ALA A 205 2.71 3.68 -4.46
CA ALA A 205 2.39 3.15 -5.79
C ALA A 205 3.50 2.25 -6.34
N ARG A 206 4.78 2.63 -6.16
CA ARG A 206 5.93 1.83 -6.61
C ARG A 206 6.05 0.50 -5.87
N LEU A 207 5.79 0.47 -4.56
CA LEU A 207 5.79 -0.78 -3.78
C LEU A 207 4.70 -1.72 -4.26
N ILE A 208 3.49 -1.20 -4.51
CA ILE A 208 2.38 -2.00 -5.06
C ILE A 208 2.71 -2.48 -6.48
N ALA A 209 3.25 -1.60 -7.32
CA ALA A 209 3.66 -1.91 -8.67
C ALA A 209 4.75 -3.00 -8.76
N ALA A 210 5.46 -3.29 -7.66
CA ALA A 210 6.36 -4.43 -7.61
C ALA A 210 5.60 -5.75 -7.82
N LEU A 211 4.32 -5.84 -7.42
CA LEU A 211 3.43 -6.97 -7.67
C LEU A 211 2.75 -6.93 -9.04
N SER A 212 3.06 -5.94 -9.90
CA SER A 212 2.52 -5.95 -11.24
C SER A 212 3.10 -7.11 -12.06
N PRO A 213 2.26 -7.83 -12.84
CA PRO A 213 2.74 -8.77 -13.86
C PRO A 213 3.63 -8.09 -14.90
N PHE A 214 3.55 -6.78 -15.06
CA PHE A 214 4.36 -6.00 -15.99
C PHE A 214 5.52 -5.32 -15.26
N GLY A 215 6.72 -5.42 -15.82
CA GLY A 215 7.90 -4.79 -15.24
C GLY A 215 9.04 -4.62 -16.22
N ARG A 216 10.18 -4.14 -15.73
CA ARG A 216 11.42 -4.12 -16.49
C ARG A 216 12.39 -5.16 -15.95
N ARG A 217 13.00 -5.88 -16.88
CA ARG A 217 14.13 -6.77 -16.60
C ARG A 217 15.43 -5.96 -16.54
N ALA A 218 16.50 -6.54 -16.01
CA ALA A 218 17.82 -5.92 -15.85
C ALA A 218 18.41 -5.36 -17.17
N ASP A 219 18.06 -5.94 -18.32
CA ASP A 219 18.46 -5.46 -19.65
C ASP A 219 17.57 -4.32 -20.20
N GLY A 220 16.65 -3.80 -19.39
CA GLY A 220 15.76 -2.70 -19.74
C GLY A 220 14.53 -3.09 -20.57
N ARG A 221 14.39 -4.36 -20.96
CA ARG A 221 13.22 -4.86 -21.70
C ARG A 221 11.96 -4.83 -20.85
N LEU A 222 10.86 -4.42 -21.46
CA LEU A 222 9.52 -4.59 -20.89
C LEU A 222 9.17 -6.09 -20.89
N VAL A 223 8.75 -6.63 -19.75
CA VAL A 223 8.48 -8.07 -19.58
C VAL A 223 7.14 -8.32 -18.89
N VAL A 224 6.55 -9.49 -19.18
CA VAL A 224 5.55 -10.12 -18.31
C VAL A 224 6.26 -11.10 -17.39
N ARG A 225 6.07 -10.96 -16.07
CA ARG A 225 6.75 -11.73 -15.03
C ARG A 225 5.75 -12.25 -14.00
N ASN A 226 6.19 -13.21 -13.17
CA ASN A 226 5.46 -13.53 -11.95
C ASN A 226 5.51 -12.31 -11.01
N PRO A 227 4.37 -11.82 -10.48
CA PRO A 227 4.32 -10.73 -9.51
C PRO A 227 5.35 -10.82 -8.38
N LEU A 228 5.60 -12.02 -7.85
CA LEU A 228 6.51 -12.21 -6.73
C LEU A 228 7.99 -11.99 -7.13
N ASP A 229 8.36 -12.16 -8.40
CA ASP A 229 9.69 -11.77 -8.88
C ASP A 229 9.90 -10.27 -8.72
N GLY A 230 8.86 -9.45 -8.88
CA GLY A 230 8.99 -8.02 -8.78
C GLY A 230 9.30 -7.51 -7.37
N LEU A 231 8.88 -8.23 -6.32
CA LEU A 231 9.26 -7.91 -4.94
C LEU A 231 10.77 -7.97 -4.71
N LEU A 232 11.47 -8.88 -5.41
CA LEU A 232 12.94 -8.99 -5.35
C LEU A 232 13.67 -7.86 -6.10
N THR A 233 12.94 -7.05 -6.87
CA THR A 233 13.51 -5.87 -7.57
C THR A 233 13.50 -4.61 -6.71
N ILE A 234 12.89 -4.66 -5.52
CA ILE A 234 12.87 -3.54 -4.57
C ILE A 234 14.25 -3.42 -3.96
N SER A 235 14.93 -2.30 -4.25
CA SER A 235 16.24 -2.01 -3.66
C SER A 235 16.11 -1.72 -2.17
N PRO A 236 16.86 -2.43 -1.30
CA PRO A 236 16.94 -2.08 0.11
C PRO A 236 17.43 -0.64 0.27
N ALA A 237 16.82 0.10 1.18
CA ALA A 237 17.30 1.40 1.62
C ALA A 237 16.86 1.64 3.06
N PRO A 238 17.51 2.60 3.75
CA PRO A 238 17.11 2.96 5.10
C PRO A 238 15.60 3.25 5.16
N TRP A 239 14.97 2.79 6.23
CA TRP A 239 13.54 3.02 6.52
C TRP A 239 12.53 2.27 5.64
N LEU A 240 12.94 1.40 4.71
CA LEU A 240 11.98 0.62 3.90
C LEU A 240 11.02 -0.20 4.76
N THR A 241 11.55 -0.92 5.74
CA THR A 241 10.78 -1.74 6.67
C THR A 241 9.80 -0.88 7.48
N ALA A 242 10.24 0.26 7.99
CA ALA A 242 9.39 1.19 8.73
C ALA A 242 8.25 1.72 7.85
N LEU A 243 8.52 2.06 6.59
CA LEU A 243 7.49 2.54 5.65
C LEU A 243 6.41 1.50 5.41
N VAL A 244 6.79 0.24 5.17
CA VAL A 244 5.81 -0.86 4.98
C VAL A 244 4.99 -1.08 6.25
N LEU A 245 5.62 -1.01 7.43
CA LEU A 245 4.95 -1.22 8.71
C LEU A 245 4.09 -0.03 9.14
N VAL A 246 4.37 1.19 8.69
CA VAL A 246 3.49 2.35 8.87
C VAL A 246 2.17 2.11 8.14
N VAL A 247 2.21 1.65 6.88
CA VAL A 247 0.98 1.33 6.14
C VAL A 247 0.21 0.21 6.84
N LEU A 248 0.87 -0.89 7.21
CA LEU A 248 0.19 -2.01 7.89
C LEU A 248 -0.38 -1.62 9.26
N GLY A 249 0.36 -0.82 10.03
CA GLY A 249 -0.05 -0.36 11.35
C GLY A 249 -1.21 0.64 11.29
N SER A 250 -1.20 1.58 10.34
CA SER A 250 -2.32 2.50 10.14
C SER A 250 -3.57 1.78 9.66
N THR A 251 -3.38 0.74 8.85
CA THR A 251 -4.44 -0.14 8.38
C THR A 251 -5.05 -0.95 9.53
N ALA A 252 -4.23 -1.41 10.48
CA ALA A 252 -4.74 -2.03 11.71
C ALA A 252 -5.49 -1.01 12.59
N PHE A 253 -5.03 0.25 12.62
CA PHE A 253 -5.72 1.33 13.32
C PHE A 253 -7.09 1.64 12.70
N ASP A 254 -7.19 1.74 11.37
CA ASP A 254 -8.47 1.92 10.65
C ASP A 254 -9.48 0.80 10.96
N GLY A 255 -9.00 -0.44 11.09
CA GLY A 255 -9.85 -1.55 11.56
C GLY A 255 -10.26 -1.41 13.03
N LEU A 256 -9.34 -0.99 13.89
CA LEU A 256 -9.59 -0.79 15.33
C LEU A 256 -10.65 0.28 15.57
N THR A 257 -10.61 1.39 14.83
CA THR A 257 -11.53 2.52 15.03
C THR A 257 -12.98 2.19 14.71
N ARG A 258 -13.22 1.11 13.95
CA ARG A 258 -14.56 0.60 13.61
C ARG A 258 -15.15 -0.29 14.71
N LEU A 259 -14.35 -0.77 15.65
CA LEU A 259 -14.83 -1.66 16.71
C LEU A 259 -15.67 -0.88 17.74
N PRO A 260 -16.74 -1.49 18.30
CA PRO A 260 -17.58 -0.86 19.32
C PRO A 260 -16.79 -0.30 20.51
N PHE A 261 -15.76 -1.05 20.95
CA PHE A 261 -14.82 -0.63 21.99
C PHE A 261 -14.23 0.75 21.69
N TRP A 262 -13.69 0.97 20.50
CA TRP A 262 -13.05 2.24 20.15
C TRP A 262 -14.08 3.37 20.06
N THR A 263 -15.21 3.12 19.38
CA THR A 263 -16.27 4.12 19.21
C THR A 263 -16.87 4.59 20.54
N SER A 264 -16.82 3.75 21.58
CA SER A 264 -17.31 4.08 22.92
C SER A 264 -16.38 4.99 23.74
N LEU A 265 -15.09 5.08 23.35
CA LEU A 265 -14.09 5.85 24.11
C LEU A 265 -14.14 7.36 23.85
N ASP A 266 -14.78 7.79 22.76
CA ASP A 266 -14.73 9.17 22.25
C ASP A 266 -13.29 9.75 22.30
N ALA A 267 -12.35 9.00 21.70
CA ALA A 267 -10.91 9.19 21.90
C ALA A 267 -10.39 10.58 21.49
N GLY A 268 -11.15 11.33 20.70
CA GLY A 268 -10.75 12.63 20.14
C GLY A 268 -9.44 12.57 19.36
N VAL A 269 -8.85 13.74 19.10
CA VAL A 269 -7.61 13.85 18.31
C VAL A 269 -6.42 13.23 19.04
N LEU A 270 -6.30 13.45 20.36
CA LEU A 270 -5.18 12.94 21.14
C LEU A 270 -5.22 11.41 21.23
N GLY A 271 -6.38 10.84 21.54
CA GLY A 271 -6.55 9.39 21.61
C GLY A 271 -6.41 8.74 20.23
N GLY A 272 -6.94 9.37 19.17
CA GLY A 272 -6.73 8.93 17.78
C GLY A 272 -5.26 8.92 17.37
N THR A 273 -4.52 9.98 17.71
CA THR A 273 -3.07 10.07 17.43
C THR A 273 -2.29 9.00 18.20
N ALA A 274 -2.62 8.80 19.49
CA ALA A 274 -2.00 7.78 20.32
C ALA A 274 -2.33 6.36 19.84
N GLY A 275 -3.57 6.10 19.42
CA GLY A 275 -4.01 4.84 18.86
C GLY A 275 -3.29 4.50 17.55
N LEU A 276 -3.20 5.45 16.62
CA LEU A 276 -2.45 5.30 15.38
C LEU A 276 -0.98 4.96 15.66
N ALA A 277 -0.33 5.73 16.55
CA ALA A 277 1.06 5.48 16.93
C ALA A 277 1.23 4.10 17.61
N ALA A 278 0.30 3.70 18.48
CA ALA A 278 0.32 2.41 19.17
C ALA A 278 0.17 1.24 18.19
N CYS A 279 -0.78 1.30 17.25
CA CYS A 279 -0.96 0.26 16.23
C CYS A 279 0.29 0.11 15.34
N ILE A 280 0.92 1.22 14.94
CA ILE A 280 2.18 1.20 14.19
C ILE A 280 3.31 0.59 15.03
N ALA A 281 3.44 1.01 16.29
CA ALA A 281 4.47 0.50 17.19
C ALA A 281 4.30 -1.00 17.50
N LEU A 282 3.08 -1.47 17.73
CA LEU A 282 2.76 -2.88 17.97
C LEU A 282 3.05 -3.73 16.73
N THR A 283 2.63 -3.26 15.55
CA THR A 283 2.90 -3.94 14.28
C THR A 283 4.41 -4.04 14.04
N TYR A 284 5.14 -2.95 14.28
CA TYR A 284 6.59 -2.93 14.17
C TYR A 284 7.27 -3.85 15.18
N GLY A 285 6.84 -3.82 16.45
CA GLY A 285 7.36 -4.66 17.52
C GLY A 285 7.16 -6.14 17.25
N ALA A 286 5.98 -6.53 16.74
CA ALA A 286 5.69 -7.91 16.35
C ALA A 286 6.62 -8.39 15.23
N TYR A 287 6.79 -7.57 14.18
CA TYR A 287 7.72 -7.88 13.08
C TYR A 287 9.18 -7.95 13.58
N ALA A 288 9.62 -6.99 14.38
CA ALA A 288 10.97 -6.97 14.93
C ALA A 288 11.23 -8.16 15.85
N GLY A 289 10.25 -8.58 16.65
CA GLY A 289 10.30 -9.79 17.46
C GLY A 289 10.49 -11.04 16.59
N ALA A 290 9.64 -11.22 15.56
CA ALA A 290 9.74 -12.35 14.64
C ALA A 290 11.10 -12.41 13.92
N ILE A 291 11.61 -11.26 13.47
CA ILE A 291 12.93 -11.17 12.83
C ILE A 291 14.05 -11.46 13.82
N SER A 292 13.96 -10.95 15.06
CA SER A 292 14.97 -11.21 16.10
C SER A 292 15.05 -12.70 16.44
N LEU A 293 13.91 -13.39 16.49
CA LEU A 293 13.84 -14.85 16.68
C LEU A 293 14.34 -15.63 15.45
N THR A 294 14.22 -15.06 14.24
CA THR A 294 14.69 -15.66 12.99
C THR A 294 16.20 -15.48 12.79
N ARG A 295 16.76 -14.37 13.29
CA ARG A 295 18.15 -13.95 13.07
C ARG A 295 19.22 -15.02 13.36
N PRO A 296 19.14 -15.81 14.45
CA PRO A 296 20.12 -16.85 14.74
C PRO A 296 20.25 -17.91 13.64
N TYR A 297 19.23 -18.10 12.80
CA TYR A 297 19.19 -19.16 11.78
C TYR A 297 19.74 -18.71 10.40
N LEU A 298 20.02 -17.43 10.22
CA LEU A 298 20.48 -16.85 8.96
C LEU A 298 21.93 -17.23 8.63
N ARG A 299 22.26 -17.21 7.34
CA ARG A 299 23.65 -17.22 6.87
C ARG A 299 24.35 -15.92 7.29
N ARG A 300 25.66 -15.98 7.49
CA ARG A 300 26.47 -14.78 7.78
C ARG A 300 26.38 -13.79 6.60
N GLY A 301 26.36 -12.48 6.90
CA GLY A 301 26.37 -11.41 5.90
C GLY A 301 24.98 -10.93 5.43
N PHE A 302 23.88 -11.44 5.99
CA PHE A 302 22.53 -10.95 5.70
C PHE A 302 22.00 -10.08 6.84
N ASP A 303 21.49 -8.90 6.49
CA ASP A 303 20.63 -8.11 7.36
C ASP A 303 19.17 -8.55 7.13
N PRO A 304 18.51 -9.21 8.10
CA PRO A 304 17.17 -9.75 7.89
C PRO A 304 16.07 -8.72 7.82
N TYR A 305 16.20 -7.60 8.54
CA TYR A 305 15.15 -6.60 8.66
C TYR A 305 14.69 -6.03 7.31
N PRO A 306 15.59 -5.57 6.42
CA PRO A 306 15.23 -5.12 5.08
C PRO A 306 15.00 -6.30 4.11
N ALA A 307 15.59 -7.48 4.37
CA ALA A 307 15.50 -8.60 3.45
C ALA A 307 14.11 -9.25 3.39
N PHE A 308 13.33 -9.19 4.48
CA PHE A 308 11.98 -9.76 4.55
C PHE A 308 10.86 -8.71 4.39
N ALA A 309 11.16 -7.42 4.50
CA ALA A 309 10.14 -6.36 4.41
C ALA A 309 9.31 -6.40 3.10
N PRO A 310 9.90 -6.64 1.91
CA PRO A 310 9.10 -6.79 0.68
C PRO A 310 8.07 -7.91 0.72
N SER A 311 8.27 -8.95 1.54
CA SER A 311 7.32 -10.06 1.66
C SER A 311 6.02 -9.66 2.35
N LEU A 312 5.97 -8.49 3.01
CA LEU A 312 4.76 -7.93 3.63
C LEU A 312 3.88 -7.13 2.64
N ILE A 313 4.41 -6.72 1.49
CA ILE A 313 3.68 -5.92 0.50
C ILE A 313 2.42 -6.63 -0.02
N PRO A 314 2.40 -7.95 -0.27
CA PRO A 314 1.17 -8.65 -0.61
C PRO A 314 0.08 -8.55 0.47
N ILE A 315 0.43 -8.53 1.76
CA ILE A 315 -0.54 -8.32 2.86
C ILE A 315 -1.11 -6.91 2.78
N MET A 316 -0.23 -5.92 2.60
CA MET A 316 -0.65 -4.51 2.43
C MET A 316 -1.67 -4.39 1.30
N VAL A 317 -1.39 -4.96 0.13
CA VAL A 317 -2.32 -4.95 -1.02
C VAL A 317 -3.62 -5.70 -0.72
N GLY A 318 -3.51 -6.94 -0.21
CA GLY A 318 -4.68 -7.77 0.07
C GLY A 318 -5.62 -7.13 1.08
N TYR A 319 -5.07 -6.47 2.10
CA TYR A 319 -5.85 -5.75 3.09
C TYR A 319 -6.46 -4.48 2.52
N THR A 320 -5.73 -3.66 1.74
CA THR A 320 -6.33 -2.48 1.11
C THR A 320 -7.50 -2.87 0.20
N VAL A 321 -7.37 -3.95 -0.58
CA VAL A 321 -8.48 -4.48 -1.38
C VAL A 321 -9.65 -4.89 -0.49
N ALA A 322 -9.40 -5.61 0.61
CA ALA A 322 -10.47 -6.05 1.49
C ALA A 322 -11.20 -4.87 2.17
N HIS A 323 -10.45 -3.94 2.77
CA HIS A 323 -11.04 -2.83 3.52
C HIS A 323 -11.74 -1.81 2.63
N TYR A 324 -11.12 -1.44 1.51
CA TYR A 324 -11.59 -0.32 0.71
C TYR A 324 -12.45 -0.73 -0.48
N PHE A 325 -12.75 -2.01 -0.71
CA PHE A 325 -13.57 -2.43 -1.86
C PHE A 325 -14.98 -1.82 -1.83
N SER A 326 -15.72 -1.97 -0.72
CA SER A 326 -17.08 -1.42 -0.62
C SER A 326 -17.07 0.11 -0.63
N PHE A 327 -16.09 0.72 0.04
CA PHE A 327 -15.84 2.16 -0.05
C PHE A 327 -15.61 2.63 -1.49
N ALA A 328 -14.80 1.91 -2.27
CA ALA A 328 -14.52 2.24 -3.65
C ALA A 328 -15.77 2.15 -4.55
N VAL A 329 -16.61 1.14 -4.31
CA VAL A 329 -17.85 0.93 -5.08
C VAL A 329 -18.92 1.98 -4.73
N PHE A 330 -19.08 2.32 -3.45
CA PHE A 330 -20.15 3.22 -3.00
C PHE A 330 -19.71 4.69 -3.05
N SER A 331 -18.67 5.06 -2.29
CA SER A 331 -18.15 6.43 -2.26
C SER A 331 -17.57 6.84 -3.61
N GLY A 332 -17.11 5.89 -4.44
CA GLY A 332 -16.65 6.18 -5.80
C GLY A 332 -17.73 6.76 -6.72
N GLN A 333 -19.01 6.52 -6.42
CA GLN A 333 -20.14 7.09 -7.19
C GLN A 333 -20.28 8.60 -6.97
N GLN A 334 -19.96 9.08 -5.76
CA GLN A 334 -19.96 10.51 -5.44
C GLN A 334 -18.94 11.28 -6.28
N GLY A 335 -17.83 10.65 -6.68
CA GLY A 335 -16.87 11.25 -7.60
C GLY A 335 -17.46 11.60 -8.97
N PHE A 336 -18.56 10.96 -9.37
CA PHE A 336 -19.31 11.31 -10.59
C PHE A 336 -20.44 12.33 -10.34
N GLY A 337 -20.56 12.86 -9.11
CA GLY A 337 -21.69 13.70 -8.70
C GLY A 337 -23.02 12.93 -8.65
N ARG A 338 -22.97 11.60 -8.46
CA ARG A 338 -24.16 10.74 -8.41
C ARG A 338 -24.55 10.41 -6.97
N ALA A 339 -25.84 10.22 -6.75
CA ALA A 339 -26.35 9.59 -5.54
C ALA A 339 -25.80 8.16 -5.42
N ILE A 340 -25.57 7.70 -4.19
CA ILE A 340 -25.01 6.36 -3.93
C ILE A 340 -26.10 5.31 -4.14
N ASP A 341 -25.87 4.42 -5.09
CA ASP A 341 -26.65 3.19 -5.25
C ASP A 341 -25.98 2.04 -4.48
N TYR A 342 -26.60 1.64 -3.37
CA TYR A 342 -26.15 0.50 -2.56
C TYR A 342 -26.54 -0.87 -3.13
N THR A 343 -27.32 -0.91 -4.23
CA THR A 343 -27.80 -2.16 -4.85
C THR A 343 -26.84 -2.71 -5.91
N ILE A 344 -25.83 -1.92 -6.33
CA ILE A 344 -24.88 -2.28 -7.38
C ILE A 344 -24.05 -3.53 -7.06
N VAL A 345 -23.84 -3.82 -5.78
CA VAL A 345 -23.04 -4.95 -5.28
C VAL A 345 -23.69 -5.51 -4.02
N SER A 346 -23.85 -6.84 -3.96
CA SER A 346 -24.42 -7.51 -2.80
C SER A 346 -23.41 -7.66 -1.65
N THR A 347 -23.90 -7.84 -0.42
CA THR A 347 -23.07 -8.12 0.76
C THR A 347 -22.24 -9.40 0.59
N GLY A 348 -22.78 -10.41 -0.08
CA GLY A 348 -22.05 -11.64 -0.40
C GLY A 348 -20.82 -11.40 -1.29
N VAL A 349 -20.93 -10.51 -2.28
CA VAL A 349 -19.78 -10.15 -3.14
C VAL A 349 -18.74 -9.35 -2.36
N ILE A 350 -19.17 -8.41 -1.51
CA ILE A 350 -18.25 -7.63 -0.64
C ILE A 350 -17.44 -8.59 0.24
N ALA A 351 -18.11 -9.51 0.92
CA ALA A 351 -17.47 -10.47 1.80
C ALA A 351 -16.54 -11.43 1.04
N LEU A 352 -16.91 -11.87 -0.16
CA LEU A 352 -16.04 -12.69 -1.01
C LEU A 352 -14.76 -11.94 -1.36
N VAL A 353 -14.86 -10.68 -1.80
CA VAL A 353 -13.68 -9.85 -2.14
C VAL A 353 -12.82 -9.58 -0.90
N GLN A 354 -13.45 -9.33 0.25
CA GLN A 354 -12.76 -9.16 1.53
C GLN A 354 -11.94 -10.40 1.93
N ILE A 355 -12.59 -11.55 2.00
CA ILE A 355 -11.93 -12.81 2.38
C ILE A 355 -10.87 -13.18 1.35
N ALA A 356 -11.19 -13.11 0.06
CA ALA A 356 -10.24 -13.43 -1.01
C ALA A 356 -9.02 -12.51 -1.00
N GLY A 357 -9.22 -11.21 -0.79
CA GLY A 357 -8.15 -10.21 -0.67
C GLY A 357 -7.20 -10.53 0.48
N ILE A 358 -7.75 -10.78 1.68
CA ILE A 358 -6.96 -11.14 2.86
C ILE A 358 -6.18 -12.43 2.63
N VAL A 359 -6.87 -13.50 2.21
CA VAL A 359 -6.25 -14.83 2.04
C VAL A 359 -5.20 -14.80 0.93
N ALA A 360 -5.51 -14.22 -0.24
CA ALA A 360 -4.55 -14.13 -1.34
C ALA A 360 -3.32 -13.28 -0.95
N GLY A 361 -3.53 -12.15 -0.28
CA GLY A 361 -2.43 -11.32 0.23
C GLY A 361 -1.49 -12.09 1.16
N HIS A 362 -2.04 -12.84 2.11
CA HIS A 362 -1.23 -13.62 3.06
C HIS A 362 -0.56 -14.83 2.41
N VAL A 363 -1.24 -15.57 1.52
CA VAL A 363 -0.63 -16.70 0.78
C VAL A 363 0.52 -16.22 -0.09
N LEU A 364 0.37 -15.09 -0.78
CA LEU A 364 1.44 -14.49 -1.59
C LEU A 364 2.61 -13.99 -0.72
N ALA A 365 2.31 -13.40 0.44
CA ALA A 365 3.33 -12.99 1.41
C ALA A 365 4.14 -14.17 1.96
N VAL A 366 3.46 -15.24 2.38
CA VAL A 366 4.08 -16.49 2.84
C VAL A 366 4.91 -17.13 1.73
N THR A 367 4.42 -17.11 0.49
CA THR A 367 5.16 -17.61 -0.67
C THR A 367 6.45 -16.83 -0.90
N SER A 368 6.37 -15.49 -0.86
CA SER A 368 7.54 -14.62 -1.00
C SER A 368 8.53 -14.78 0.16
N ALA A 369 8.04 -14.84 1.40
CA ALA A 369 8.85 -15.04 2.60
C ALA A 369 9.53 -16.42 2.59
N HIS A 370 8.82 -17.46 2.13
CA HIS A 370 9.36 -18.81 2.00
C HIS A 370 10.49 -18.87 0.98
N ASP A 371 10.26 -18.38 -0.24
CA ASP A 371 11.29 -18.37 -1.29
C ASP A 371 12.55 -17.62 -0.82
N ARG A 372 12.36 -16.47 -0.16
CA ARG A 372 13.46 -15.71 0.43
C ARG A 372 14.18 -16.49 1.53
N SER A 373 13.43 -17.13 2.42
CA SER A 373 13.95 -17.92 3.55
C SER A 373 14.85 -19.06 3.10
N VAL A 374 14.44 -19.80 2.07
CA VAL A 374 15.25 -20.90 1.51
C VAL A 374 16.59 -20.39 0.95
N GLY A 375 16.64 -19.13 0.47
CA GLY A 375 17.86 -18.49 0.00
C GLY A 375 18.80 -17.98 1.11
N VAL A 376 18.24 -17.44 2.21
CA VAL A 376 19.03 -16.73 3.24
C VAL A 376 19.28 -17.52 4.51
N LEU A 377 18.49 -18.55 4.81
CA LEU A 377 18.68 -19.41 5.99
C LEU A 377 19.79 -20.44 5.77
N ARG A 378 20.43 -20.85 6.87
CA ARG A 378 21.37 -21.97 6.89
C ARG A 378 20.63 -23.28 6.56
N ALA A 379 21.25 -24.16 5.78
CA ALA A 379 20.60 -25.37 5.24
C ALA A 379 19.91 -26.24 6.31
N ASN A 380 20.55 -26.41 7.47
CA ASN A 380 20.03 -27.24 8.56
C ASN A 380 18.85 -26.60 9.32
N TYR A 381 18.63 -25.30 9.15
CA TYR A 381 17.64 -24.53 9.91
C TYR A 381 16.54 -23.94 9.02
N VAL A 382 16.46 -24.31 7.73
CA VAL A 382 15.46 -23.75 6.81
C VAL A 382 14.04 -23.93 7.34
N LYS A 383 13.71 -25.08 7.94
CA LYS A 383 12.37 -25.32 8.49
C LYS A 383 12.11 -24.49 9.75
N VAL A 384 12.95 -24.65 10.78
CA VAL A 384 12.74 -24.04 12.10
C VAL A 384 12.89 -22.51 12.06
N GLY A 385 13.80 -22.00 11.22
CA GLY A 385 14.04 -20.57 11.09
C GLY A 385 12.87 -19.79 10.47
N GLN A 386 11.88 -20.46 9.88
CA GLN A 386 10.70 -19.82 9.32
C GLN A 386 9.54 -19.69 10.31
N TYR A 387 9.54 -20.46 11.41
CA TYR A 387 8.41 -20.50 12.34
C TYR A 387 8.07 -19.14 12.98
N PRO A 388 9.04 -18.29 13.38
CA PRO A 388 8.70 -16.98 13.92
C PRO A 388 7.96 -16.10 12.92
N MET A 389 8.42 -16.08 11.66
CA MET A 389 7.74 -15.34 10.59
C MET A 389 6.38 -15.94 10.23
N LEU A 390 6.26 -17.27 10.22
CA LEU A 390 4.97 -17.94 10.01
C LEU A 390 3.96 -17.57 11.10
N ALA A 391 4.37 -17.62 12.37
CA ALA A 391 3.53 -17.24 13.51
C ALA A 391 3.08 -15.78 13.40
N LEU A 392 3.98 -14.87 13.00
CA LEU A 392 3.64 -13.48 12.72
C LEU A 392 2.55 -13.36 11.62
N MET A 393 2.72 -14.05 10.50
CA MET A 393 1.77 -14.00 9.38
C MET A 393 0.40 -14.56 9.77
N ILE A 394 0.36 -15.65 10.55
CA ILE A 394 -0.89 -16.20 11.09
C ILE A 394 -1.55 -15.19 12.02
N GLY A 395 -0.77 -14.56 12.91
CA GLY A 395 -1.26 -13.51 13.82
C GLY A 395 -1.84 -12.32 13.06
N TYR A 396 -1.15 -11.82 12.03
CA TYR A 396 -1.65 -10.75 11.16
C TYR A 396 -2.89 -11.17 10.38
N THR A 397 -2.99 -12.43 9.94
CA THR A 397 -4.19 -12.94 9.26
C THR A 397 -5.38 -12.95 10.20
N ALA A 398 -5.20 -13.51 11.41
CA ALA A 398 -6.26 -13.60 12.40
C ALA A 398 -6.71 -12.20 12.85
N LEU A 399 -5.76 -11.31 13.15
CA LEU A 399 -6.06 -9.93 13.51
C LEU A 399 -6.76 -9.21 12.36
N GLY A 400 -6.27 -9.35 11.13
CA GLY A 400 -6.85 -8.66 9.98
C GLY A 400 -8.28 -9.12 9.66
N ILE A 401 -8.56 -10.42 9.79
CA ILE A 401 -9.93 -10.94 9.70
C ILE A 401 -10.78 -10.37 10.84
N ALA A 402 -10.31 -10.41 12.08
CA ALA A 402 -11.05 -9.87 13.22
C ALA A 402 -11.39 -8.38 13.06
N LEU A 403 -10.46 -7.58 12.55
CA LEU A 403 -10.66 -6.15 12.32
C LEU A 403 -11.64 -5.84 11.18
N VAL A 404 -11.64 -6.65 10.11
CA VAL A 404 -12.61 -6.52 9.00
C VAL A 404 -14.01 -7.01 9.39
N SER A 405 -14.08 -7.93 10.35
CA SER A 405 -15.32 -8.63 10.71
C SER A 405 -16.00 -8.11 11.98
N GLY A 406 -15.27 -7.37 12.82
CA GLY A 406 -15.74 -6.88 14.12
C GLY A 406 -16.57 -5.59 14.03
N SER A 407 -16.92 -5.17 12.81
CA SER A 407 -17.63 -3.94 12.47
C SER A 407 -19.03 -4.20 11.97
#